data_AF-A0A7C1Y3E3-F1
#
_entry.id   AF-A0A7C1Y3E3-F1
#
_cell.length_a   1.000
_cell.length_b   1.000
_cell.length_c   1.000
_cell.angle_alpha   90.00
_cell.angle_beta   90.00
_cell.angle_gamma   90.00
#
_symmetry.space_group_name_H-M   'P 1'
#
loop_
_entity.id
_entity.type
_entity.pdbx_description
1 polymer ?
#
loop_
_entity_poly.entity_id
_entity_poly.type
_entity_poly.pdbx_seq_one_letter_code
_entity_poly.pdbx_strand_id
1 'polypeptide(L)'
;SVPTVVVFAGQRPVDAFAGVKTEAEIKEFIARFAPEMQPSPTEQMIEQAATLFDGGDFQNAAELYSQILQMEAENAPARAGLAQSLIQLGDLDNAKAVLDSTPKQQENDAAITAARAALDMAGQLAELGDDDALEQAIKDDADNHQARFDLALVLWASGDQEAAADHLLTIISRDRSWNEDGARKQLVKFFEIAGPMDPFTVKMRKKLSSILFA
;
A
#
# COMPACT_ATOMS: atom_id res chain seq x y z
N SER A 1 -8.05 -35.27 29.00
CA SER A 1 -7.95 -34.47 27.77
C SER A 1 -8.08 -33.00 28.13
N VAL A 2 -7.09 -32.20 27.74
CA VAL A 2 -7.01 -30.74 27.93
C VAL A 2 -6.46 -30.25 26.59
N PRO A 3 -7.00 -29.20 25.95
CA PRO A 3 -8.02 -28.24 26.41
C PRO A 3 -9.47 -28.70 26.19
N THR A 4 -10.40 -28.06 26.92
CA THR A 4 -11.86 -28.12 26.71
C THR A 4 -12.38 -26.70 26.55
N VAL A 5 -13.17 -26.45 25.52
CA VAL A 5 -13.80 -25.16 25.24
C VAL A 5 -15.30 -25.29 25.46
N VAL A 6 -15.91 -24.33 26.16
CA VAL A 6 -17.34 -24.32 26.50
C VAL A 6 -17.94 -22.99 26.06
N VAL A 7 -19.07 -23.04 25.34
CA VAL A 7 -19.82 -21.85 24.92
C VAL A 7 -20.90 -21.55 25.96
N PHE A 8 -21.00 -20.27 26.32
CA PHE A 8 -22.05 -19.77 27.21
C PHE A 8 -22.94 -18.77 26.46
N ALA A 9 -24.26 -18.94 26.57
CA ALA A 9 -25.25 -17.96 26.12
C ALA A 9 -26.19 -17.63 27.29
N GLY A 10 -26.35 -16.34 27.59
CA GLY A 10 -27.19 -15.89 28.73
C GLY A 10 -26.78 -16.51 30.07
N GLN A 11 -25.47 -16.60 30.34
CA GLN A 11 -24.87 -17.23 31.53
C GLN A 11 -25.09 -18.74 31.68
N ARG A 12 -25.60 -19.43 30.64
CA ARG A 12 -25.78 -20.89 30.65
C ARG A 12 -24.87 -21.56 29.63
N PRO A 13 -24.24 -22.70 29.97
CA PRO A 13 -23.46 -23.47 29.00
C PRO A 13 -24.41 -24.09 27.97
N VAL A 14 -24.10 -23.92 26.68
CA VAL A 14 -24.96 -24.39 25.58
C VAL A 14 -24.32 -25.46 24.70
N ASP A 15 -22.98 -25.50 24.61
CA ASP A 15 -22.24 -26.56 23.91
C ASP A 15 -20.77 -26.57 24.37
N ALA A 16 -20.04 -27.66 24.10
CA ALA A 16 -18.63 -27.79 24.41
C ALA A 16 -17.93 -28.79 23.48
N PHE A 17 -16.62 -28.60 23.28
CA PHE A 17 -15.76 -29.61 22.69
C PHE A 17 -14.50 -29.83 23.53
N ALA A 18 -13.96 -31.03 23.47
CA ALA A 18 -12.71 -31.40 24.13
C ALA A 18 -11.66 -31.83 23.10
N GLY A 19 -10.41 -31.48 23.38
CA GLY A 19 -9.27 -31.75 22.50
C GLY A 19 -8.93 -30.58 21.58
N VAL A 20 -7.81 -30.73 20.88
CA VAL A 20 -7.33 -29.74 19.90
C VAL A 20 -8.17 -29.85 18.63
N LYS A 21 -8.63 -28.70 18.13
CA LYS A 21 -9.37 -28.54 16.89
C LYS A 21 -8.58 -27.68 15.92
N THR A 22 -8.77 -27.90 14.63
CA THR A 22 -8.23 -27.02 13.59
C THR A 22 -8.95 -25.66 13.60
N GLU A 23 -8.34 -24.62 13.02
CA GLU A 23 -8.96 -23.30 12.92
C GLU A 23 -10.32 -23.35 12.23
N ALA A 24 -10.45 -24.13 11.16
CA ALA A 24 -11.71 -24.33 10.44
C ALA A 24 -12.79 -24.93 11.35
N GLU A 25 -12.47 -25.99 12.10
CA GLU A 25 -13.41 -26.61 13.05
C GLU A 25 -13.81 -25.66 14.19
N ILE A 26 -12.92 -24.77 14.63
CA ILE A 26 -13.22 -23.75 15.64
C ILE A 26 -14.14 -22.68 15.06
N LYS A 27 -13.89 -22.20 13.83
CA LYS A 27 -14.75 -21.24 13.12
C LYS A 27 -16.16 -21.80 12.92
N GLU A 28 -16.28 -23.04 12.45
CA GLU A 28 -17.58 -23.75 12.32
C GLU A 28 -18.29 -23.89 13.67
N PHE A 29 -17.54 -24.21 14.73
CA PHE A 29 -18.11 -24.34 16.07
C PHE A 29 -18.69 -23.01 16.58
N ILE A 30 -17.99 -21.89 16.39
CA ILE A 30 -18.45 -20.54 16.77
C ILE A 30 -19.64 -20.09 15.91
N ALA A 31 -19.60 -20.35 14.60
CA ALA A 31 -20.62 -19.96 13.63
C ALA A 31 -22.03 -20.47 14.00
N ARG A 32 -22.14 -21.60 14.70
CA ARG A 32 -23.42 -22.15 15.19
C ARG A 32 -24.10 -21.31 16.28
N PHE A 33 -23.34 -20.49 17.00
CA PHE A 33 -23.83 -19.74 18.17
C PHE A 33 -23.83 -18.22 17.97
N ALA A 34 -23.13 -17.73 16.95
CA ALA A 34 -23.11 -16.32 16.59
C ALA A 34 -23.21 -16.17 15.05
N PRO A 35 -24.35 -16.55 14.44
CA PRO A 35 -24.53 -16.44 13.00
C PRO A 35 -24.44 -14.98 12.53
N GLU A 36 -24.83 -14.00 13.37
CA GLU A 36 -24.63 -12.58 13.13
C GLU A 36 -23.17 -12.10 13.17
N MET A 37 -22.23 -12.90 13.69
CA MET A 37 -20.79 -12.61 13.65
C MET A 37 -20.07 -13.25 12.46
N GLN A 38 -20.79 -13.99 11.60
CA GLN A 38 -20.19 -14.43 10.35
C GLN A 38 -20.05 -13.23 9.42
N PRO A 39 -18.89 -13.07 8.75
CA PRO A 39 -18.76 -12.02 7.76
C PRO A 39 -19.82 -12.22 6.69
N SER A 40 -20.57 -11.17 6.43
CA SER A 40 -21.52 -11.07 5.34
C SER A 40 -20.85 -11.46 4.01
N PRO A 41 -21.62 -11.89 3.00
CA PRO A 41 -21.07 -12.17 1.68
C PRO A 41 -20.20 -11.02 1.15
N THR A 42 -20.60 -9.77 1.39
CA THR A 42 -19.85 -8.58 1.00
C THR A 42 -18.53 -8.44 1.75
N GLU A 43 -18.50 -8.69 3.07
CA GLU A 43 -17.27 -8.66 3.85
C GLU A 43 -16.27 -9.74 3.38
N GLN A 44 -16.75 -10.94 3.02
CA GLN A 44 -15.91 -11.99 2.44
C GLN A 44 -15.36 -11.58 1.07
N MET A 45 -16.18 -10.93 0.23
CA MET A 45 -15.72 -10.40 -1.06
C MET A 45 -14.68 -9.29 -0.88
N ILE A 46 -14.82 -8.43 0.14
CA ILE A 46 -13.83 -7.39 0.45
C ILE A 46 -12.50 -8.02 0.86
N GLU A 47 -12.52 -9.06 1.71
CA GLU A 47 -11.31 -9.78 2.13
C GLU A 47 -10.64 -10.48 0.93
N GLN A 48 -11.42 -11.07 0.03
CA GLN A 48 -10.91 -11.65 -1.20
C GLN A 48 -10.30 -10.60 -2.14
N ALA A 49 -10.95 -9.44 -2.29
CA ALA A 49 -10.45 -8.33 -3.12
C ALA A 49 -9.14 -7.78 -2.56
N ALA A 50 -9.04 -7.63 -1.24
CA ALA A 50 -7.82 -7.22 -0.56
C ALA A 50 -6.69 -8.24 -0.77
N THR A 51 -7.00 -9.54 -0.71
CA THR A 51 -6.02 -10.60 -0.98
C THR A 51 -5.48 -10.53 -2.42
N LEU A 52 -6.36 -10.26 -3.39
CA LEU A 52 -5.94 -10.05 -4.79
C LEU A 52 -5.07 -8.81 -4.95
N PHE A 53 -5.45 -7.70 -4.30
CA PHE A 53 -4.69 -6.46 -4.29
C PHE A 53 -3.28 -6.68 -3.71
N ASP A 54 -3.17 -7.30 -2.54
CA ASP A 54 -1.90 -7.62 -1.89
C ASP A 54 -1.05 -8.59 -2.72
N GLY A 55 -1.71 -9.44 -3.51
CA GLY A 55 -1.07 -10.34 -4.47
C GLY A 55 -0.61 -9.67 -5.77
N GLY A 56 -0.86 -8.36 -5.94
CA GLY A 56 -0.54 -7.60 -7.16
C GLY A 56 -1.54 -7.79 -8.30
N ASP A 57 -2.64 -8.50 -8.07
CA ASP A 57 -3.70 -8.72 -9.05
C ASP A 57 -4.75 -7.60 -8.96
N PHE A 58 -4.29 -6.39 -9.30
CA PHE A 58 -5.09 -5.17 -9.17
C PHE A 58 -6.31 -5.16 -10.08
N GLN A 59 -6.22 -5.82 -11.24
CA GLN A 59 -7.33 -5.95 -12.19
C GLN A 59 -8.48 -6.74 -11.57
N ASN A 60 -8.22 -7.96 -11.07
CA ASN A 60 -9.28 -8.76 -10.47
C ASN A 60 -9.77 -8.16 -9.14
N ALA A 61 -8.90 -7.49 -8.39
CA ALA A 61 -9.30 -6.74 -7.20
C ALA A 61 -10.29 -5.60 -7.55
N ALA A 62 -10.00 -4.80 -8.58
CA ALA A 62 -10.88 -3.73 -9.05
C ALA A 62 -12.25 -4.26 -9.50
N GLU A 63 -12.27 -5.38 -10.22
CA GLU A 63 -13.52 -6.02 -10.65
C GLU A 63 -14.37 -6.47 -9.46
N LEU A 64 -13.73 -7.05 -8.43
CA LEU A 64 -14.45 -7.52 -7.25
C LEU A 64 -14.98 -6.37 -6.40
N TYR A 65 -14.19 -5.30 -6.20
CA TYR A 65 -14.67 -4.08 -5.54
C TYR A 65 -15.81 -3.42 -6.32
N SER A 66 -15.76 -3.43 -7.65
CA SER A 66 -16.85 -2.92 -8.49
C SER A 66 -18.14 -3.73 -8.31
N GLN A 67 -18.04 -5.06 -8.22
CA GLN A 67 -19.19 -5.92 -7.93
C GLN A 67 -19.79 -5.64 -6.55
N ILE A 68 -18.94 -5.43 -5.53
CA ILE A 68 -19.39 -5.03 -4.20
C ILE A 68 -20.18 -3.72 -4.27
N LEU A 69 -19.68 -2.71 -4.99
CA LEU A 69 -20.38 -1.42 -5.12
C LEU A 69 -21.70 -1.50 -5.90
N GLN A 70 -21.88 -2.51 -6.76
CA GLN A 70 -23.17 -2.78 -7.39
C GLN A 70 -24.21 -3.32 -6.40
N MET A 71 -23.77 -4.08 -5.40
CA MET A 71 -24.62 -4.63 -4.34
C MET A 71 -24.84 -3.60 -3.22
N GLU A 72 -23.79 -2.89 -2.84
CA GLU A 72 -23.73 -1.94 -1.74
C GLU A 72 -23.04 -0.65 -2.21
N ALA A 73 -23.81 0.21 -2.88
CA ALA A 73 -23.28 1.48 -3.41
C ALA A 73 -22.69 2.40 -2.32
N GLU A 74 -23.06 2.21 -1.05
CA GLU A 74 -22.53 2.98 0.09
C GLU A 74 -21.38 2.26 0.82
N ASN A 75 -20.77 1.22 0.24
CA ASN A 75 -19.64 0.55 0.87
C ASN A 75 -18.34 1.36 0.70
N ALA A 76 -17.98 2.16 1.70
CA ALA A 76 -16.78 3.01 1.67
C ALA A 76 -15.46 2.22 1.52
N PRO A 77 -15.24 1.09 2.23
CA PRO A 77 -14.07 0.23 2.01
C PRO A 77 -13.95 -0.25 0.56
N ALA A 78 -15.04 -0.70 -0.07
CA ALA A 78 -15.00 -1.15 -1.45
C ALA A 78 -14.73 -0.01 -2.44
N ARG A 79 -15.26 1.20 -2.18
CA ARG A 79 -14.95 2.39 -2.99
C ARG A 79 -13.48 2.77 -2.90
N ALA A 80 -12.93 2.78 -1.68
CA ALA A 80 -11.51 3.05 -1.47
C ALA A 80 -10.62 2.00 -2.14
N GLY A 81 -10.96 0.72 -1.98
CA GLY A 81 -10.27 -0.40 -2.62
C GLY A 81 -10.29 -0.32 -4.14
N LEU A 82 -11.44 -0.01 -4.75
CA LEU A 82 -11.54 0.21 -6.20
C LEU A 82 -10.62 1.33 -6.68
N ALA A 83 -10.64 2.48 -5.99
CA ALA A 83 -9.78 3.60 -6.34
C ALA A 83 -8.30 3.25 -6.21
N GLN A 84 -7.91 2.54 -5.15
CA GLN A 84 -6.54 2.07 -4.94
C GLN A 84 -6.09 1.11 -6.04
N SER A 85 -6.92 0.14 -6.43
CA SER A 85 -6.62 -0.78 -7.53
C SER A 85 -6.40 -0.02 -8.85
N LEU A 86 -7.24 0.97 -9.14
CA LEU A 86 -7.10 1.80 -10.35
C LEU A 86 -5.81 2.63 -10.33
N ILE A 87 -5.41 3.16 -9.16
CA ILE A 87 -4.12 3.85 -9.00
C ILE A 87 -2.95 2.92 -9.33
N GLN A 88 -2.97 1.68 -8.83
CA GLN A 88 -1.92 0.69 -9.12
C GLN A 88 -1.88 0.27 -10.60
N LEU A 89 -3.03 0.34 -11.28
CA LEU A 89 -3.13 0.11 -12.73
C LEU A 89 -2.71 1.34 -13.57
N GLY A 90 -2.38 2.47 -12.93
CA GLY A 90 -2.06 3.73 -13.61
C GLY A 90 -3.27 4.50 -14.14
N ASP A 91 -4.50 4.04 -13.86
CA ASP A 91 -5.74 4.65 -14.32
C ASP A 91 -6.22 5.73 -13.33
N LEU A 92 -5.45 6.81 -13.25
CA LEU A 92 -5.67 7.88 -12.29
C LEU A 92 -6.98 8.66 -12.54
N ASP A 93 -7.40 8.76 -13.80
CA ASP A 93 -8.64 9.45 -14.18
C ASP A 93 -9.87 8.71 -13.64
N ASN A 94 -9.93 7.38 -13.81
CA ASN A 94 -11.03 6.60 -13.26
C ASN A 94 -10.95 6.49 -11.73
N ALA A 95 -9.74 6.38 -11.16
CA ALA A 95 -9.58 6.43 -9.70
C ALA A 95 -10.14 7.73 -9.12
N LYS A 96 -9.84 8.86 -9.77
CA LYS A 96 -10.39 10.17 -9.42
C LYS A 96 -11.91 10.20 -9.52
N ALA A 97 -12.49 9.72 -10.61
CA ALA A 97 -13.93 9.68 -10.80
C ALA A 97 -14.65 8.86 -9.71
N VAL A 98 -14.08 7.70 -9.34
CA VAL A 98 -14.59 6.87 -8.23
C VAL A 98 -14.58 7.64 -6.91
N LEU A 99 -13.48 8.30 -6.58
CA LEU A 99 -13.38 9.07 -5.32
C LEU A 99 -14.28 10.31 -5.33
N ASP A 100 -14.39 11.02 -6.44
CA ASP A 100 -15.26 12.19 -6.56
C ASP A 100 -16.76 11.82 -6.52
N SER A 101 -17.11 10.56 -6.77
CA SER A 101 -18.46 10.02 -6.56
C SER A 101 -18.80 9.66 -5.10
N THR A 102 -17.86 9.86 -4.16
CA THR A 102 -18.07 9.52 -2.75
C THR A 102 -19.21 10.35 -2.14
N PRO A 103 -20.22 9.71 -1.50
CA PRO A 103 -21.26 10.42 -0.76
C PRO A 103 -20.67 11.33 0.31
N LYS A 104 -21.24 12.52 0.50
CA LYS A 104 -20.74 13.52 1.47
C LYS A 104 -20.61 12.98 2.89
N GLN A 105 -21.47 12.05 3.28
CA GLN A 105 -21.45 11.40 4.59
C GLN A 105 -20.17 10.58 4.82
N GLN A 106 -19.49 10.18 3.75
CA GLN A 106 -18.29 9.33 3.75
C GLN A 106 -17.02 10.09 3.37
N GLU A 107 -17.10 11.41 3.19
CA GLU A 107 -15.97 12.23 2.76
C GLU A 107 -14.79 12.18 3.74
N ASN A 108 -15.09 11.98 5.03
CA ASN A 108 -14.09 11.84 6.10
C ASN A 108 -13.85 10.37 6.51
N ASP A 109 -14.34 9.40 5.74
CA ASP A 109 -14.02 8.00 5.99
C ASP A 109 -12.50 7.79 5.85
N ALA A 110 -11.92 7.01 6.76
CA ALA A 110 -10.47 6.82 6.81
C ALA A 110 -9.93 6.15 5.55
N ALA A 111 -10.65 5.18 4.98
CA ALA A 111 -10.24 4.48 3.77
C ALA A 111 -10.31 5.40 2.55
N ILE A 112 -11.38 6.21 2.45
CA ILE A 112 -11.52 7.22 1.38
C ILE A 112 -10.41 8.27 1.49
N THR A 113 -10.11 8.75 2.69
CA THR A 113 -9.05 9.73 2.93
C THR A 113 -7.69 9.19 2.50
N ALA A 114 -7.39 7.94 2.87
CA ALA A 114 -6.17 7.26 2.46
C ALA A 114 -6.08 7.08 0.93
N ALA A 115 -7.17 6.70 0.27
CA ALA A 115 -7.21 6.56 -1.18
C ALA A 115 -7.03 7.89 -1.92
N ARG A 116 -7.58 9.00 -1.40
CA ARG A 116 -7.32 10.35 -1.94
C ARG A 116 -5.86 10.75 -1.81
N ALA A 117 -5.25 10.51 -0.65
CA ALA A 117 -3.83 10.79 -0.46
C ALA A 117 -2.94 9.96 -1.41
N ALA A 118 -3.32 8.70 -1.66
CA ALA A 118 -2.63 7.86 -2.64
C ALA A 118 -2.79 8.39 -4.08
N LEU A 119 -3.98 8.85 -4.46
CA LEU A 119 -4.23 9.46 -5.77
C LEU A 119 -3.40 10.74 -5.96
N ASP A 120 -3.38 11.61 -4.96
CA ASP A 120 -2.61 12.86 -5.03
C ASP A 120 -1.12 12.58 -5.20
N MET A 121 -0.59 11.58 -4.48
CA MET A 121 0.79 11.13 -4.63
C MET A 121 1.07 10.55 -6.02
N ALA A 122 0.17 9.71 -6.54
CA ALA A 122 0.31 9.14 -7.87
C ALA A 122 0.26 10.22 -8.96
N GLY A 123 -0.59 11.23 -8.81
CA GLY A 123 -0.64 12.39 -9.71
C GLY A 123 0.67 13.18 -9.72
N GLN A 124 1.26 13.44 -8.55
CA GLN A 124 2.56 14.10 -8.45
C GLN A 124 3.68 13.31 -9.13
N LEU A 125 3.65 11.98 -9.01
CA LEU A 125 4.63 11.10 -9.67
C LEU A 125 4.47 11.12 -11.18
N ALA A 126 3.23 11.12 -11.70
CA ALA A 126 2.98 11.22 -13.13
C ALA A 126 3.49 12.55 -13.74
N GLU A 127 3.54 13.63 -12.96
CA GLU A 127 4.14 14.91 -13.39
C GLU A 127 5.68 14.86 -13.52
N LEU A 128 6.35 13.94 -12.83
CA LEU A 128 7.81 13.78 -12.90
C LEU A 128 8.28 13.19 -14.25
N GLY A 129 7.36 12.63 -15.04
CA GLY A 129 7.63 12.04 -16.34
C GLY A 129 7.75 10.51 -16.29
N ASP A 130 7.75 9.90 -17.47
CA ASP A 130 7.93 8.45 -17.64
C ASP A 130 9.37 8.03 -17.26
N ASP A 131 9.53 6.87 -16.65
CA ASP A 131 10.82 6.29 -16.25
C ASP A 131 11.77 6.25 -17.45
N ASP A 132 11.27 5.87 -18.62
CA ASP A 132 12.05 5.81 -19.87
C ASP A 132 12.57 7.19 -20.29
N ALA A 133 11.77 8.24 -20.12
CA ALA A 133 12.15 9.61 -20.47
C ALA A 133 13.21 10.15 -19.49
N LEU A 134 13.05 9.88 -18.20
CA LEU A 134 14.01 10.25 -17.16
C LEU A 134 15.33 9.52 -17.35
N GLU A 135 15.31 8.22 -17.65
CA GLU A 135 16.49 7.46 -17.99
C GLU A 135 17.21 8.01 -19.22
N GLN A 136 16.46 8.36 -20.27
CA GLN A 136 17.04 8.92 -21.49
C GLN A 136 17.71 10.26 -21.20
N ALA A 137 17.06 11.14 -20.43
CA ALA A 137 17.64 12.42 -20.02
C ALA A 137 18.96 12.24 -19.24
N ILE A 138 19.06 11.19 -18.42
CA ILE A 138 20.29 10.85 -17.67
C ILE A 138 21.37 10.27 -18.60
N LYS A 139 21.00 9.53 -19.64
CA LYS A 139 21.92 9.00 -20.66
C LYS A 139 22.49 10.14 -21.51
N ASP A 140 21.67 11.12 -21.86
CA ASP A 140 22.07 12.29 -22.65
C ASP A 140 22.91 13.29 -21.83
N ASP A 141 22.60 13.45 -20.53
CA ASP A 141 23.38 14.24 -19.60
C ASP A 141 23.53 13.51 -18.25
N ALA A 142 24.72 12.95 -18.03
CA ALA A 142 25.02 12.19 -16.83
C ALA A 142 24.96 13.03 -15.54
N ASP A 143 25.13 14.35 -15.65
CA ASP A 143 25.06 15.34 -14.55
C ASP A 143 23.69 16.01 -14.43
N ASN A 144 22.68 15.53 -15.17
CA ASN A 144 21.29 15.91 -14.95
C ASN A 144 20.77 15.33 -13.62
N HIS A 145 21.15 16.00 -12.53
CA HIS A 145 20.80 15.60 -11.17
C HIS A 145 19.30 15.72 -10.88
N GLN A 146 18.60 16.63 -11.58
CA GLN A 146 17.15 16.74 -11.47
C GLN A 146 16.47 15.48 -12.00
N ALA A 147 16.80 15.04 -13.23
CA ALA A 147 16.25 13.80 -13.78
C ALA A 147 16.59 12.57 -12.93
N ARG A 148 17.80 12.50 -12.34
CA ARG A 148 18.15 11.43 -11.39
C ARG A 148 17.32 11.48 -10.11
N PHE A 149 17.03 12.68 -9.60
CA PHE A 149 16.24 12.85 -8.39
C PHE A 149 14.78 12.44 -8.64
N ASP A 150 14.22 12.87 -9.76
CA ASP A 150 12.85 12.55 -10.16
C ASP A 150 12.70 11.05 -10.39
N LEU A 151 13.65 10.41 -11.10
CA LEU A 151 13.67 8.95 -11.28
C LEU A 151 13.76 8.21 -9.94
N ALA A 152 14.52 8.73 -8.97
CA ALA A 152 14.57 8.14 -7.65
C ALA A 152 13.22 8.19 -6.92
N LEU A 153 12.41 9.23 -7.12
CA LEU A 153 11.08 9.30 -6.55
C LEU A 153 10.13 8.30 -7.20
N VAL A 154 10.17 8.16 -8.53
CA VAL A 154 9.35 7.19 -9.25
C VAL A 154 9.71 5.76 -8.87
N LEU A 155 11.00 5.41 -8.88
CA LEU A 155 11.48 4.09 -8.46
C LEU A 155 11.07 3.74 -7.02
N TRP A 156 11.13 4.71 -6.11
CA TRP A 156 10.70 4.49 -4.72
C TRP A 156 9.20 4.17 -4.64
N ALA A 157 8.39 4.91 -5.39
CA ALA A 157 6.94 4.70 -5.43
C ALA A 157 6.57 3.35 -6.06
N SER A 158 7.32 2.90 -7.06
CA SER A 158 7.18 1.58 -7.71
C SER A 158 7.74 0.42 -6.87
N GLY A 159 8.30 0.70 -5.69
CA GLY A 159 8.83 -0.30 -4.77
C GLY A 159 10.29 -0.71 -5.00
N ASP A 160 10.96 -0.17 -6.02
CA ASP A 160 12.40 -0.38 -6.23
C ASP A 160 13.23 0.59 -5.38
N GLN A 161 13.17 0.34 -4.07
CA GLN A 161 13.82 1.16 -3.05
C GLN A 161 15.34 1.21 -3.24
N GLU A 162 15.96 0.11 -3.65
CA GLU A 162 17.40 0.05 -3.82
C GLU A 162 17.88 0.89 -5.00
N ALA A 163 17.23 0.78 -6.16
CA ALA A 163 17.56 1.60 -7.31
C ALA A 163 17.33 3.09 -7.00
N ALA A 164 16.21 3.43 -6.36
CA ALA A 164 15.92 4.79 -5.93
C ALA A 164 17.06 5.40 -5.08
N ALA A 165 17.53 4.67 -4.07
CA ALA A 165 18.63 5.14 -3.24
C ALA A 165 19.95 5.28 -4.01
N ASP A 166 20.26 4.37 -4.92
CA ASP A 166 21.50 4.42 -5.72
C ASP A 166 21.54 5.65 -6.65
N HIS A 167 20.39 6.09 -7.19
CA HIS A 167 20.30 7.36 -7.93
C HIS A 167 20.59 8.58 -7.04
N LEU A 168 20.02 8.64 -5.82
CA LEU A 168 20.29 9.72 -4.88
C LEU A 168 21.75 9.72 -4.39
N LEU A 169 22.33 8.55 -4.12
CA LEU A 169 23.74 8.40 -3.76
C LEU A 169 24.66 8.86 -4.89
N THR A 170 24.27 8.63 -6.14
CA THR A 170 25.01 9.12 -7.31
C THR A 170 25.04 10.64 -7.33
N ILE A 171 23.90 11.31 -7.09
CA ILE A 171 23.86 12.78 -6.98
C ILE A 171 24.80 13.24 -5.86
N ILE A 172 24.69 12.67 -4.67
CA ILE A 172 25.52 13.03 -3.50
C ILE A 172 27.01 12.82 -3.77
N SER A 173 27.38 11.81 -4.55
CA SER A 173 28.78 11.53 -4.91
C SER A 173 29.35 12.56 -5.90
N ARG A 174 28.51 13.14 -6.75
CA ARG A 174 28.91 14.12 -7.79
C ARG A 174 28.81 15.56 -7.30
N ASP A 175 27.69 15.92 -6.69
CA ASP A 175 27.44 17.23 -6.08
C ASP A 175 26.69 17.06 -4.75
N ARG A 176 27.45 17.13 -3.65
CA ARG A 176 26.93 16.97 -2.28
C ARG A 176 25.93 18.06 -1.90
N SER A 177 26.03 19.23 -2.51
CA SER A 177 25.26 20.45 -2.17
C SER A 177 24.07 20.68 -3.10
N TRP A 178 23.91 19.86 -4.14
CA TRP A 178 22.87 19.99 -5.15
C TRP A 178 21.50 20.22 -4.51
N ASN A 179 20.82 21.27 -4.97
CA ASN A 179 19.49 21.67 -4.51
C ASN A 179 19.38 21.78 -2.97
N GLU A 180 20.32 22.51 -2.35
CA GLU A 180 20.41 22.66 -0.89
C GLU A 180 20.45 21.32 -0.15
N ASP A 181 21.30 20.40 -0.62
CA ASP A 181 21.39 19.03 -0.13
C ASP A 181 20.14 18.17 -0.38
N GLY A 182 19.36 18.49 -1.42
CA GLY A 182 18.07 17.87 -1.72
C GLY A 182 18.15 16.35 -1.79
N ALA A 183 19.15 15.80 -2.49
CA ALA A 183 19.33 14.35 -2.61
C ALA A 183 19.60 13.67 -1.25
N ARG A 184 20.42 14.27 -0.39
CA ARG A 184 20.70 13.73 0.95
C ARG A 184 19.48 13.81 1.85
N LYS A 185 18.76 14.94 1.83
CA LYS A 185 17.52 15.13 2.60
C LYS A 185 16.47 14.09 2.19
N GLN A 186 16.32 13.84 0.89
CA GLN A 186 15.37 12.85 0.39
C GLN A 186 15.76 11.42 0.78
N LEU A 187 17.04 11.07 0.68
CA LEU A 187 17.52 9.75 1.09
C LEU A 187 17.31 9.49 2.60
N VAL A 188 17.45 10.52 3.43
CA VAL A 188 17.14 10.43 4.87
C VAL A 188 15.64 10.18 5.09
N LYS A 189 14.75 10.86 4.36
CA LYS A 189 13.31 10.59 4.43
C LYS A 189 12.98 9.14 4.05
N PHE A 190 13.61 8.58 3.02
CA PHE A 190 13.44 7.17 2.68
C PHE A 190 13.82 6.24 3.85
N PHE A 191 14.89 6.56 4.59
CA PHE A 191 15.26 5.79 5.79
C PHE A 191 14.27 5.95 6.95
N GLU A 192 13.64 7.11 7.09
CA GLU A 192 12.61 7.34 8.11
C GLU A 192 11.34 6.54 7.78
N ILE A 193 10.97 6.46 6.50
CA ILE A 193 9.81 5.69 6.02
C ILE A 193 10.05 4.18 6.20
N ALA A 194 11.19 3.66 5.75
CA ALA A 194 11.52 2.22 5.90
C ALA A 194 11.80 1.84 7.37
N GLY A 195 12.33 2.76 8.16
CA GLY A 195 12.69 2.56 9.56
C GLY A 195 14.16 2.18 9.75
N PRO A 196 14.69 2.38 10.98
CA PRO A 196 16.14 2.34 11.24
C PRO A 196 16.79 0.95 11.20
N MET A 197 16.01 -0.12 11.42
CA MET A 197 16.50 -1.51 11.44
C MET A 197 16.21 -2.25 10.13
N ASP A 198 15.54 -1.59 9.19
CA ASP A 198 15.21 -2.17 7.89
C ASP A 198 16.50 -2.51 7.11
N PRO A 199 16.58 -3.69 6.43
CA PRO A 199 17.76 -4.09 5.67
C PRO A 199 18.19 -3.07 4.61
N PHE A 200 17.24 -2.44 3.91
CA PHE A 200 17.52 -1.38 2.95
C PHE A 200 18.17 -0.18 3.65
N THR A 201 17.60 0.29 4.78
CA THR A 201 18.14 1.42 5.54
C THR A 201 19.57 1.15 6.01
N VAL A 202 19.85 -0.03 6.58
CA VAL A 202 21.18 -0.41 7.06
C VAL A 202 22.20 -0.42 5.91
N LYS A 203 21.84 -1.03 4.77
CA LYS A 203 22.69 -1.14 3.58
C LYS A 203 23.04 0.23 3.01
N MET A 204 22.04 1.08 2.81
CA MET A 204 22.22 2.37 2.13
C MET A 204 22.90 3.41 3.01
N ARG A 205 22.67 3.40 4.34
CA ARG A 205 23.45 4.24 5.28
C ARG A 205 24.95 3.93 5.22
N LYS A 206 25.33 2.65 5.08
CA LYS A 206 26.73 2.25 4.91
C LYS A 206 27.33 2.82 3.62
N LYS A 207 26.60 2.74 2.49
CA LYS A 207 27.04 3.34 1.22
C LYS A 207 27.19 4.87 1.34
N LEU A 208 26.21 5.55 1.93
CA LEU A 208 26.24 7.01 2.15
C LEU A 208 27.47 7.41 2.98
N SER A 209 27.73 6.72 4.09
CA SER A 209 28.91 6.98 4.93
C SER A 209 30.20 6.85 4.13
N SER A 210 30.32 5.82 3.28
CA SER A 210 31.51 5.65 2.44
C SER A 210 31.68 6.80 1.44
N ILE A 211 30.60 7.36 0.90
CA ILE A 211 30.66 8.50 -0.05
C ILE A 211 31.02 9.81 0.66
N LEU A 212 30.53 10.02 1.88
CA LEU A 212 30.77 11.27 2.62
C LEU A 212 32.19 11.37 3.20
N PHE A 213 32.79 10.23 3.55
CA PHE A 213 34.11 10.16 4.18
C PHE A 213 35.21 9.56 3.29
N ALA A 214 34.92 9.33 1.99
CA ALA A 214 35.94 9.07 0.97
C ALA A 214 36.67 10.35 0.54
#